data_AF-A0A5C1YUA5-F1
#
_entry.id   AF-A0A5C1YUA5-F1
#
_cell.length_a   1.000
_cell.length_b   1.000
_cell.length_c   1.000
_cell.angle_alpha   90.00
_cell.angle_beta   90.00
_cell.angle_gamma   90.00
#
_symmetry.space_group_name_H-M   'P 1'
#
loop_
_entity.id
_entity.type
_entity.pdbx_description
1 polymer ?
#
loop_
_entity_poly.entity_id
_entity_poly.type
_entity_poly.pdbx_seq_one_letter_code
_entity_poly.pdbx_strand_id
1 'polypeptide(L)'
;MTISKSRIDKAGRNLAYPAELTIESMALEEDFDDYRISHLEPLSSITLEIQGWLHDYGGGYYIAQRVKRKPQIIRKLRRLSVRLTQLQDIGGCRIIVEKNESVDRLIDFIKKNVKNNASFELKRVTDYRVQGRDLTGYRSAHLLLQRDGRSIELQIRSRIQHYWSESIERTSVIYGKHLKEQEGNPVVINYFKHLSDIFYEIESGRDPSVQDKVKLDQMREQAQTIIYDADRNRIFDSNINEDIVRTLAATQGYEGNLTNWIMVFNWNSGEFVTWDVVGRNAESAKEKYTHYENQFSSDLGFEVVMIGASDIATIRQTHSHYFGIEKFDDILENLDQSIIGFKTRMDIDVGARKILELLVRKKYWGRKSISEGTLKNHFTRSVNTFDTSINTLRDLGLLTVGEQYATISLNLKKKSEIERYL
;
A
#
# COMPACT_ATOMS: atom_id res chain seq x y z
N MET A 1 13.72 5.27 -31.41
CA MET A 1 14.89 4.37 -31.54
C MET A 1 15.03 3.58 -30.25
N THR A 2 15.38 2.30 -30.30
CA THR A 2 15.59 1.49 -29.08
C THR A 2 16.92 1.88 -28.44
N ILE A 3 16.90 2.41 -27.22
CA ILE A 3 18.09 2.78 -26.45
C ILE A 3 18.94 1.53 -26.19
N SER A 4 20.25 1.59 -26.43
CA SER A 4 21.14 0.45 -26.21
C SER A 4 21.30 0.13 -24.72
N LYS A 5 21.52 -1.15 -24.36
CA LYS A 5 21.74 -1.55 -22.96
C LYS A 5 22.91 -0.81 -22.31
N SER A 6 24.00 -0.56 -23.06
CA SER A 6 25.15 0.18 -22.56
C SER A 6 24.80 1.64 -22.26
N ARG A 7 23.96 2.28 -23.08
CA ARG A 7 23.46 3.65 -22.85
C ARG A 7 22.53 3.70 -21.65
N ILE A 8 21.62 2.73 -21.49
CA ILE A 8 20.76 2.60 -20.31
C ILE A 8 21.59 2.42 -19.03
N ASP A 9 22.61 1.57 -19.06
CA ASP A 9 23.48 1.35 -17.90
C ASP A 9 24.32 2.59 -17.57
N LYS A 10 24.76 3.34 -18.60
CA LYS A 10 25.43 4.64 -18.44
C LYS A 10 24.49 5.67 -17.79
N ALA A 11 23.23 5.72 -18.23
CA ALA A 11 22.21 6.57 -17.64
C ALA A 11 21.98 6.25 -16.16
N GLY A 12 21.72 4.98 -15.83
CA GLY A 12 21.58 4.56 -14.43
C GLY A 12 22.80 4.91 -13.56
N ARG A 13 24.02 4.75 -14.09
CA ARG A 13 25.25 5.15 -13.38
C ARG A 13 25.35 6.66 -13.18
N ASN A 14 25.01 7.45 -14.20
CA ASN A 14 25.05 8.91 -14.14
C ASN A 14 24.08 9.46 -13.07
N LEU A 15 22.84 8.97 -13.00
CA LEU A 15 21.92 9.39 -11.92
C LEU A 15 22.35 8.85 -10.55
N ALA A 16 22.93 7.66 -10.48
CA ALA A 16 23.42 7.11 -9.23
C ALA A 16 24.62 7.88 -8.68
N TYR A 17 25.53 8.33 -9.53
CA TYR A 17 26.73 9.07 -9.16
C TYR A 17 26.82 10.32 -10.04
N PRO A 18 26.03 11.36 -9.73
CA PRO A 18 25.94 12.55 -10.56
C PRO A 18 27.30 13.25 -10.64
N ALA A 19 27.66 13.63 -11.86
CA ALA A 19 28.80 14.49 -12.16
C ALA A 19 28.30 15.91 -12.49
N GLU A 20 29.17 16.75 -13.06
CA GLU A 20 28.76 18.07 -13.53
C GLU A 20 27.56 18.00 -14.49
N LEU A 21 26.67 18.99 -14.36
CA LEU A 21 25.52 19.14 -15.23
C LEU A 21 26.00 19.51 -16.64
N THR A 22 25.75 18.62 -17.59
CA THR A 22 26.15 18.75 -19.00
C THR A 22 24.97 18.38 -19.91
N ILE A 23 25.05 18.74 -21.19
CA ILE A 23 24.06 18.31 -22.19
C ILE A 23 23.94 16.78 -22.21
N GLU A 24 25.07 16.07 -22.08
CA GLU A 24 25.08 14.61 -22.02
C GLU A 24 24.41 14.07 -20.75
N SER A 25 24.60 14.69 -19.58
CA SER A 25 23.92 14.23 -18.35
C SER A 25 22.41 14.42 -18.44
N MET A 26 21.94 15.51 -19.05
CA MET A 26 20.51 15.75 -19.29
C MET A 26 19.92 14.71 -20.25
N ALA A 27 20.63 14.39 -21.34
CA ALA A 27 20.20 13.35 -22.27
C ALA A 27 20.16 11.95 -21.63
N LEU A 28 21.11 11.66 -20.74
CA LEU A 28 21.13 10.41 -19.98
C LEU A 28 19.99 10.32 -18.95
N GLU A 29 19.56 11.43 -18.37
CA GLU A 29 18.37 11.46 -17.53
C GLU A 29 17.09 11.15 -18.34
N GLU A 30 16.98 11.70 -19.54
CA GLU A 30 15.88 11.37 -20.44
C GLU A 30 15.89 9.88 -20.83
N ASP A 31 17.05 9.32 -21.18
CA ASP A 31 17.20 7.89 -21.48
C ASP A 31 16.79 7.00 -20.30
N PHE A 32 17.10 7.43 -19.07
CA PHE A 32 16.70 6.72 -17.84
C PHE A 32 15.18 6.70 -17.70
N ASP A 33 14.52 7.85 -17.88
CA ASP A 33 13.07 7.96 -17.76
C ASP A 33 12.35 7.20 -18.87
N ASP A 34 12.87 7.24 -20.10
CA ASP A 34 12.37 6.42 -21.21
C ASP A 34 12.47 4.92 -20.90
N TYR A 35 13.63 4.48 -20.42
CA TYR A 35 13.82 3.08 -20.05
C TYR A 35 12.85 2.68 -18.94
N ARG A 36 12.70 3.51 -17.90
CA ARG A 36 11.79 3.25 -16.78
C ARG A 36 10.33 3.18 -17.23
N ILE A 37 9.84 4.17 -17.99
CA ILE A 37 8.46 4.22 -18.49
C ILE A 37 8.17 3.12 -19.51
N SER A 38 9.18 2.65 -20.26
CA SER A 38 9.00 1.50 -21.17
C SER A 38 8.54 0.20 -20.48
N HIS A 39 8.57 0.14 -19.15
CA HIS A 39 8.03 -0.98 -18.37
C HIS A 39 6.54 -0.83 -18.05
N LEU A 40 5.93 0.34 -18.22
CA LEU A 40 4.54 0.60 -17.85
C LEU A 40 3.55 -0.19 -18.73
N GLU A 41 3.76 -0.23 -20.03
CA GLU A 41 2.87 -0.97 -20.95
C GLU A 41 2.94 -2.49 -20.69
N PRO A 42 4.13 -3.12 -20.63
CA PRO A 42 4.21 -4.56 -20.30
C PRO A 42 3.64 -4.88 -18.93
N LEU A 43 3.85 -3.99 -17.94
CA LEU A 43 3.28 -4.13 -16.61
C LEU A 43 1.75 -4.10 -16.63
N SER A 44 1.17 -3.17 -17.40
CA SER A 44 -0.28 -3.02 -17.54
C SER A 44 -0.89 -4.22 -18.26
N SER A 45 -0.27 -4.66 -19.35
CA SER A 45 -0.71 -5.83 -20.13
C SER A 45 -0.68 -7.11 -19.29
N ILE A 46 0.41 -7.35 -18.55
CA ILE A 46 0.51 -8.53 -17.68
C ILE A 46 -0.47 -8.43 -16.50
N THR A 47 -0.64 -7.25 -15.90
CA THR A 47 -1.57 -7.06 -14.78
C THR A 47 -3.02 -7.35 -15.21
N LEU A 48 -3.43 -6.84 -16.38
CA LEU A 48 -4.76 -7.11 -16.95
C LEU A 48 -4.98 -8.61 -17.24
N GLU A 49 -3.96 -9.29 -17.77
CA GLU A 49 -4.03 -10.74 -17.99
C GLU A 49 -4.21 -11.51 -16.67
N ILE A 50 -3.42 -11.17 -15.65
CA ILE A 50 -3.53 -11.76 -14.31
C ILE A 50 -4.92 -11.48 -13.73
N GLN A 51 -5.47 -10.27 -13.88
CA GLN A 51 -6.85 -9.96 -13.49
C GLN A 51 -7.87 -10.84 -14.20
N GLY A 52 -7.66 -11.09 -15.50
CA GLY A 52 -8.48 -12.02 -16.28
C GLY A 52 -8.48 -13.43 -15.69
N TRP A 53 -7.31 -13.97 -15.36
CA TRP A 53 -7.22 -15.28 -14.70
C TRP A 53 -7.90 -15.28 -13.33
N LEU A 54 -7.73 -14.20 -12.56
CA LEU A 54 -8.29 -14.09 -11.22
C LEU A 54 -9.83 -14.07 -11.16
N HIS A 55 -10.52 -13.89 -12.30
CA HIS A 55 -11.97 -14.07 -12.37
C HIS A 55 -12.40 -15.48 -11.91
N ASP A 56 -11.61 -16.50 -12.27
CA ASP A 56 -11.89 -17.91 -11.93
C ASP A 56 -11.24 -18.37 -10.62
N TYR A 57 -10.54 -17.48 -9.90
CA TYR A 57 -9.81 -17.83 -8.67
C TYR A 57 -10.74 -18.14 -7.48
N GLY A 58 -11.94 -17.52 -7.45
CA GLY A 58 -12.97 -17.81 -6.43
C GLY A 58 -12.65 -17.29 -5.01
N GLY A 59 -11.62 -16.48 -4.83
CA GLY A 59 -11.25 -15.87 -3.55
C GLY A 59 -11.13 -14.35 -3.63
N GLY A 60 -11.36 -13.64 -2.53
CA GLY A 60 -11.18 -12.19 -2.45
C GLY A 60 -9.72 -11.78 -2.59
N TYR A 61 -9.45 -10.74 -3.38
CA TYR A 61 -8.11 -10.19 -3.60
C TYR A 61 -8.17 -8.69 -3.87
N TYR A 62 -7.05 -8.02 -3.60
CA TYR A 62 -6.76 -6.68 -4.13
C TYR A 62 -5.54 -6.76 -5.02
N ILE A 63 -5.58 -6.13 -6.18
CA ILE A 63 -4.46 -6.10 -7.13
C ILE A 63 -4.16 -4.67 -7.56
N ALA A 64 -2.89 -4.29 -7.47
CA ALA A 64 -2.41 -3.02 -7.97
C ALA A 64 -1.01 -3.18 -8.56
N GLN A 65 -0.74 -2.43 -9.62
CA GLN A 65 0.58 -2.28 -10.20
C GLN A 65 1.23 -0.98 -9.76
N ARG A 66 2.55 -0.92 -9.86
CA ARG A 66 3.34 0.27 -9.56
C ARG A 66 4.62 0.27 -10.38
N VAL A 67 4.93 1.42 -10.99
CA VAL A 67 6.25 1.68 -11.56
C VAL A 67 7.19 2.13 -10.45
N LYS A 68 8.38 1.53 -10.38
CA LYS A 68 9.35 1.86 -9.34
C LYS A 68 9.82 3.31 -9.48
N ARG A 69 9.85 4.01 -8.35
CA ARG A 69 10.22 5.43 -8.28
C ARG A 69 11.70 5.66 -8.62
N LYS A 70 12.02 6.76 -9.32
CA LYS A 70 13.39 7.15 -9.69
C LYS A 70 14.35 7.17 -8.48
N PRO A 71 14.02 7.80 -7.33
CA PRO A 71 14.88 7.77 -6.14
C PRO A 71 15.15 6.36 -5.61
N GLN A 72 14.15 5.47 -5.64
CA GLN A 72 14.28 4.09 -5.16
C GLN A 72 15.19 3.25 -6.07
N ILE A 73 15.16 3.50 -7.38
CA ILE A 73 16.07 2.88 -8.34
C ILE A 73 17.50 3.35 -8.06
N ILE A 74 17.71 4.67 -7.96
CA ILE A 74 19.02 5.28 -7.70
C ILE A 74 19.64 4.72 -6.41
N ARG A 75 18.90 4.71 -5.29
CA ARG A 75 19.41 4.15 -4.03
C ARG A 75 19.76 2.67 -4.14
N LYS A 76 18.97 1.88 -4.88
CA LYS A 76 19.26 0.45 -5.12
C LYS A 76 20.54 0.26 -5.94
N LEU A 77 20.76 1.09 -6.97
CA LEU A 77 22.00 1.07 -7.77
C LEU A 77 23.23 1.42 -6.92
N ARG A 78 23.10 2.40 -6.01
CA ARG A 78 24.17 2.76 -5.06
C ARG A 78 24.49 1.62 -4.10
N ARG A 79 23.48 1.03 -3.46
CA ARG A 79 23.65 0.01 -2.40
C ARG A 79 24.13 -1.35 -2.91
N LEU A 80 23.64 -1.78 -4.08
CA LEU A 80 23.90 -3.13 -4.59
C LEU A 80 24.97 -3.17 -5.70
N SER A 81 25.45 -2.02 -6.17
CA SER A 81 26.44 -1.90 -7.26
C SER A 81 26.08 -2.69 -8.53
N VAL A 82 24.77 -2.84 -8.80
CA VAL A 82 24.24 -3.52 -10.00
C VAL A 82 23.98 -2.53 -11.13
N ARG A 83 23.86 -3.02 -12.37
CA ARG A 83 23.48 -2.20 -13.52
C ARG A 83 21.98 -2.00 -13.61
N LEU A 84 21.53 -0.89 -14.20
CA LEU A 84 20.11 -0.58 -14.37
C LEU A 84 19.37 -1.67 -15.15
N THR A 85 19.96 -2.19 -16.23
CA THR A 85 19.39 -3.28 -17.02
C THR A 85 19.29 -4.63 -16.29
N GLN A 86 19.91 -4.77 -15.12
CA GLN A 86 19.83 -5.97 -14.28
C GLN A 86 18.72 -5.89 -13.23
N LEU A 87 18.08 -4.71 -13.04
CA LEU A 87 16.97 -4.56 -12.12
C LEU A 87 15.71 -5.22 -12.67
N GLN A 88 15.20 -6.20 -11.95
CA GLN A 88 14.01 -6.97 -12.32
C GLN A 88 12.70 -6.36 -11.80
N ASP A 89 12.80 -5.39 -10.87
CA ASP A 89 11.67 -4.84 -10.11
C ASP A 89 11.33 -3.39 -10.54
N ILE A 90 11.52 -3.05 -11.81
CA ILE A 90 11.13 -1.71 -12.34
C ILE A 90 9.61 -1.63 -12.50
N GLY A 91 9.00 -2.66 -13.09
CA GLY A 91 7.55 -2.85 -13.09
C GLY A 91 7.16 -3.91 -12.06
N GLY A 92 6.32 -3.52 -11.09
CA GLY A 92 5.87 -4.41 -10.04
C GLY A 92 4.34 -4.50 -9.98
N CYS A 93 3.83 -5.72 -9.82
CA CYS A 93 2.42 -5.99 -9.53
C CYS A 93 2.33 -6.56 -8.10
N ARG A 94 1.29 -6.18 -7.36
CA ARG A 94 1.05 -6.66 -5.99
C ARG A 94 -0.35 -7.24 -5.92
N ILE A 95 -0.47 -8.46 -5.40
CA ILE A 95 -1.75 -9.06 -5.02
C ILE A 95 -1.77 -9.27 -3.51
N ILE A 96 -2.83 -8.80 -2.87
CA ILE A 96 -3.11 -9.01 -1.45
C ILE A 96 -4.29 -9.96 -1.34
N VAL A 97 -4.12 -11.03 -0.55
CA VAL A 97 -5.15 -12.03 -0.25
C VAL A 97 -5.34 -12.15 1.25
N GLU A 98 -6.45 -12.76 1.68
CA GLU A 98 -6.87 -12.75 3.08
C GLU A 98 -5.84 -13.34 4.06
N LYS A 99 -5.34 -14.55 3.77
CA LYS A 99 -4.48 -15.33 4.68
C LYS A 99 -3.29 -15.94 3.96
N ASN A 100 -2.29 -16.39 4.72
CA ASN A 100 -1.11 -17.05 4.17
C ASN A 100 -1.44 -18.30 3.33
N GLU A 101 -2.44 -19.09 3.71
CA GLU A 101 -2.92 -20.25 2.93
C GLU A 101 -3.46 -19.83 1.54
N SER A 102 -4.10 -18.66 1.46
CA SER A 102 -4.55 -18.10 0.19
C SER A 102 -3.39 -17.63 -0.68
N VAL A 103 -2.24 -17.29 -0.10
CA VAL A 103 -1.02 -17.00 -0.87
C VAL A 103 -0.54 -18.27 -1.57
N ASP A 104 -0.51 -19.40 -0.88
CA ASP A 104 -0.09 -20.69 -1.47
C ASP A 104 -1.02 -21.09 -2.63
N ARG A 105 -2.34 -21.04 -2.40
CA ARG A 105 -3.34 -21.33 -3.44
C ARG A 105 -3.18 -20.41 -4.65
N LEU A 106 -2.94 -19.12 -4.43
CA LEU A 106 -2.75 -18.17 -5.52
C LEU A 106 -1.45 -18.43 -6.30
N ILE A 107 -0.35 -18.77 -5.62
CA ILE A 107 0.91 -19.13 -6.29
C ILE A 107 0.68 -20.32 -7.23
N ASP A 108 0.01 -21.37 -6.76
CA ASP A 108 -0.26 -22.56 -7.56
C ASP A 108 -1.24 -22.28 -8.70
N PHE A 109 -2.25 -21.44 -8.46
CA PHE A 109 -3.16 -20.95 -9.49
C PHE A 109 -2.42 -20.19 -10.60
N ILE A 110 -1.54 -19.25 -10.25
CA ILE A 110 -0.74 -18.50 -11.23
C ILE A 110 0.21 -19.43 -12.00
N LYS A 111 0.89 -20.37 -11.32
CA LYS A 111 1.76 -21.37 -11.97
C LYS A 111 0.99 -22.19 -13.01
N LYS A 112 -0.23 -22.63 -12.68
CA LYS A 112 -1.09 -23.40 -13.60
C LYS A 112 -1.46 -22.58 -14.84
N ASN A 113 -1.87 -21.33 -14.66
CA ASN A 113 -2.23 -20.45 -15.78
C ASN A 113 -1.04 -20.12 -16.67
N VAL A 114 0.13 -19.82 -16.08
CA VAL A 114 1.38 -19.61 -16.83
C VAL A 114 1.74 -20.85 -17.66
N LYS A 115 1.61 -22.05 -17.10
CA LYS A 115 1.89 -23.30 -17.84
C LYS A 115 0.96 -23.50 -19.04
N ASN A 116 -0.27 -23.00 -18.96
CA ASN A 116 -1.29 -23.13 -20.01
C ASN A 116 -1.24 -21.98 -21.04
N ASN A 117 -0.40 -20.97 -20.84
CA ASN A 117 -0.29 -19.81 -21.72
C ASN A 117 1.13 -19.70 -22.27
N ALA A 118 1.32 -20.02 -23.55
CA ALA A 118 2.63 -20.08 -24.20
C ALA A 118 3.36 -18.72 -24.27
N SER A 119 2.64 -17.60 -24.13
CA SER A 119 3.25 -16.25 -24.09
C SER A 119 3.87 -15.91 -22.73
N PHE A 120 3.62 -16.72 -21.70
CA PHE A 120 4.11 -16.49 -20.35
C PHE A 120 5.22 -17.47 -19.95
N GLU A 121 6.15 -16.96 -19.16
CA GLU A 121 7.19 -17.75 -18.52
C GLU A 121 7.36 -17.35 -17.05
N LEU A 122 7.40 -18.34 -16.16
CA LEU A 122 7.73 -18.14 -14.75
C LEU A 122 9.24 -18.35 -14.56
N LYS A 123 10.00 -17.26 -14.51
CA LYS A 123 11.47 -17.30 -14.43
C LYS A 123 11.99 -17.71 -13.05
N ARG A 124 11.33 -17.23 -11.99
CA ARG A 124 11.75 -17.47 -10.61
C ARG A 124 10.60 -17.31 -9.64
N VAL A 125 10.61 -18.13 -8.59
CA VAL A 125 9.81 -17.94 -7.38
C VAL A 125 10.77 -17.79 -6.22
N THR A 126 10.56 -16.77 -5.38
CA THR A 126 11.34 -16.55 -4.16
C THR A 126 10.37 -16.27 -3.02
N ASP A 127 10.35 -17.15 -2.03
CA ASP A 127 9.42 -17.07 -0.92
C ASP A 127 10.13 -16.62 0.36
N TYR A 128 9.84 -15.40 0.80
CA TYR A 128 10.39 -14.85 2.03
C TYR A 128 9.49 -15.08 3.25
N ARG A 129 8.33 -15.74 3.11
CA ARG A 129 7.31 -15.78 4.16
C ARG A 129 7.69 -16.66 5.35
N VAL A 130 8.50 -17.70 5.15
CA VAL A 130 8.86 -18.64 6.23
C VAL A 130 9.91 -18.04 7.15
N GLN A 131 11.03 -17.57 6.58
CA GLN A 131 12.14 -17.03 7.38
C GLN A 131 12.02 -15.52 7.64
N GLY A 132 11.24 -14.80 6.83
CA GLY A 132 11.39 -13.36 6.71
C GLY A 132 12.73 -12.98 6.07
N ARG A 133 12.93 -11.71 5.76
CA ARG A 133 14.27 -11.20 5.47
C ARG A 133 15.04 -11.03 6.78
N ASP A 134 16.25 -11.60 6.83
CA ASP A 134 17.09 -11.69 8.03
C ASP A 134 17.22 -10.39 8.84
N LEU A 135 17.22 -9.25 8.15
CA LEU A 135 17.54 -7.96 8.76
C LEU A 135 16.31 -7.12 9.09
N THR A 136 15.25 -7.20 8.29
CA THR A 136 14.08 -6.33 8.46
C THR A 136 12.85 -7.07 8.93
N GLY A 137 12.76 -8.39 8.76
CA GLY A 137 11.51 -9.14 8.98
C GLY A 137 10.55 -9.08 7.78
N TYR A 138 10.94 -8.54 6.62
CA TYR A 138 10.03 -8.48 5.47
C TYR A 138 9.59 -9.87 4.99
N ARG A 139 8.28 -10.07 4.79
CA ARG A 139 7.65 -11.33 4.34
C ARG A 139 6.74 -11.09 3.11
N SER A 140 6.92 -11.88 2.06
CA SER A 140 6.09 -11.92 0.83
C SER A 140 6.58 -13.04 -0.08
N ALA A 141 5.73 -13.55 -0.97
CA ALA A 141 6.17 -14.40 -2.08
C ALA A 141 6.38 -13.56 -3.35
N HIS A 142 7.53 -13.70 -4.00
CA HIS A 142 7.90 -12.97 -5.21
C HIS A 142 7.98 -13.91 -6.41
N LEU A 143 7.22 -13.62 -7.45
CA LEU A 143 7.20 -14.36 -8.71
C LEU A 143 7.74 -13.43 -9.80
N LEU A 144 8.82 -13.84 -10.47
CA LEU A 144 9.32 -13.15 -11.64
C LEU A 144 8.63 -13.73 -12.88
N LEU A 145 7.65 -12.98 -13.39
CA LEU A 145 6.92 -13.35 -14.60
C LEU A 145 7.54 -12.66 -15.80
N GLN A 146 7.57 -13.34 -16.94
CA GLN A 146 7.96 -12.77 -18.22
C GLN A 146 6.87 -13.02 -19.25
N ARG A 147 6.56 -12.00 -20.05
CA ARG A 147 5.72 -12.10 -21.25
C ARG A 147 6.44 -11.43 -22.41
N ASP A 148 6.58 -12.12 -23.53
CA ASP A 148 7.19 -11.58 -24.76
C ASP A 148 8.55 -10.86 -24.54
N GLY A 149 9.40 -11.45 -23.70
CA GLY A 149 10.72 -10.90 -23.36
C GLY A 149 10.74 -9.81 -22.30
N ARG A 150 9.58 -9.34 -21.82
CA ARG A 150 9.44 -8.30 -20.77
C ARG A 150 9.11 -8.92 -19.42
N SER A 151 9.92 -8.63 -18.40
CA SER A 151 9.74 -9.18 -17.05
C SER A 151 9.06 -8.18 -16.11
N ILE A 152 8.22 -8.70 -15.22
CA ILE A 152 7.69 -7.97 -14.08
C ILE A 152 7.84 -8.79 -12.80
N GLU A 153 7.92 -8.10 -11.67
CA GLU A 153 7.87 -8.74 -10.35
C GLU A 153 6.42 -8.75 -9.84
N LEU A 154 5.86 -9.94 -9.62
CA LEU A 154 4.59 -10.13 -8.92
C LEU A 154 4.86 -10.43 -7.45
N GLN A 155 4.36 -9.60 -6.56
CA GLN A 155 4.42 -9.78 -5.12
C GLN A 155 3.07 -10.25 -4.60
N ILE A 156 3.03 -11.41 -3.95
CA ILE A 156 1.83 -11.92 -3.30
C ILE A 156 2.03 -11.83 -1.79
N ARG A 157 1.04 -11.26 -1.10
CA ARG A 157 1.04 -11.05 0.35
C ARG A 157 -0.29 -11.45 0.95
N SER A 158 -0.25 -11.99 2.15
CA SER A 158 -1.44 -11.95 3.00
C SER A 158 -1.73 -10.53 3.49
N ARG A 159 -2.89 -10.32 4.08
CA ARG A 159 -3.23 -9.03 4.70
C ARG A 159 -2.29 -8.66 5.85
N ILE A 160 -1.88 -9.62 6.69
CA ILE A 160 -0.96 -9.38 7.81
C ILE A 160 0.43 -8.97 7.28
N GLN A 161 0.94 -9.67 6.26
CA GLN A 161 2.22 -9.35 5.61
C GLN A 161 2.19 -7.96 4.95
N HIS A 162 1.05 -7.61 4.35
CA HIS A 162 0.83 -6.31 3.75
C HIS A 162 0.74 -5.20 4.81
N TYR A 163 -0.03 -5.40 5.87
CA TYR A 163 -0.12 -4.48 7.00
C TYR A 163 1.26 -4.17 7.58
N TRP A 164 2.06 -5.20 7.90
CA TRP A 164 3.44 -5.01 8.37
C TRP A 164 4.27 -4.18 7.38
N SER A 165 4.14 -4.49 6.09
CA SER A 165 4.88 -3.80 5.02
C SER A 165 4.51 -2.33 4.89
N GLU A 166 3.28 -1.94 5.19
CA GLU A 166 2.80 -0.56 5.17
C GLU A 166 3.16 0.17 6.47
N SER A 167 3.09 -0.49 7.63
CA SER A 167 3.43 0.09 8.93
C SER A 167 4.89 0.52 9.00
N ILE A 168 5.82 -0.30 8.52
CA ILE A 168 7.24 0.07 8.48
C ILE A 168 7.55 1.17 7.45
N GLU A 169 6.79 1.27 6.34
CA GLU A 169 6.94 2.37 5.36
C GLU A 169 6.45 3.68 5.97
N ARG A 170 5.28 3.65 6.62
CA ARG A 170 4.75 4.81 7.35
C ARG A 170 5.69 5.27 8.45
N THR A 171 6.23 4.32 9.22
CA THR A 171 7.20 4.66 10.27
C THR A 171 8.49 5.19 9.68
N SER A 172 8.91 4.72 8.50
CA SER A 172 10.06 5.29 7.79
C SER A 172 9.85 6.77 7.46
N VAL A 173 8.61 7.16 7.10
CA VAL A 173 8.22 8.57 6.89
C VAL A 173 8.39 9.38 8.16
N ILE A 174 7.69 8.95 9.21
CA ILE A 174 7.68 9.64 10.50
C ILE A 174 9.08 9.77 11.09
N TYR A 175 9.85 8.68 11.03
CA TYR A 175 11.19 8.62 11.60
C TYR A 175 12.24 9.31 10.70
N GLY A 176 11.89 9.65 9.45
CA GLY A 176 12.84 10.22 8.49
C GLY A 176 14.00 9.28 8.13
N LYS A 177 13.75 7.96 8.17
CA LYS A 177 14.75 6.91 7.96
C LYS A 177 14.19 5.78 7.12
N HIS A 178 14.91 5.34 6.09
CA HIS A 178 14.52 4.17 5.29
C HIS A 178 14.75 2.84 6.03
N LEU A 179 13.85 2.49 6.96
CA LEU A 179 13.99 1.31 7.84
C LEU A 179 14.17 -0.01 7.08
N LYS A 180 13.47 -0.21 5.95
CA LYS A 180 13.64 -1.41 5.11
C LYS A 180 15.01 -1.51 4.44
N GLU A 181 15.75 -0.41 4.39
CA GLU A 181 17.10 -0.32 3.87
C GLU A 181 18.15 -0.34 5.00
N GLN A 182 17.71 -0.65 6.23
CA GLN A 182 18.50 -0.63 7.47
C GLN A 182 19.05 0.75 7.83
N GLU A 183 18.38 1.80 7.38
CA GLU A 183 18.66 3.15 7.85
C GLU A 183 17.92 3.38 9.18
N GLY A 184 18.59 3.94 10.19
CA GLY A 184 18.00 4.28 11.48
C GLY A 184 18.54 3.45 12.64
N ASN A 185 17.98 3.65 13.84
CA ASN A 185 18.43 2.97 15.03
C ASN A 185 18.10 1.47 14.99
N PRO A 186 19.06 0.56 15.30
CA PRO A 186 18.82 -0.88 15.34
C PRO A 186 17.67 -1.31 16.24
N VAL A 187 17.36 -0.59 17.32
CA VAL A 187 16.21 -0.88 18.20
C VAL A 187 14.89 -0.81 17.43
N VAL A 188 14.70 0.22 16.60
CA VAL A 188 13.49 0.40 15.78
C VAL A 188 13.40 -0.70 14.72
N ILE A 189 14.52 -1.03 14.06
CA ILE A 189 14.57 -2.10 13.06
C ILE A 189 14.25 -3.46 13.70
N ASN A 190 14.82 -3.73 14.88
CA ASN A 190 14.61 -4.97 15.60
C ASN A 190 13.17 -5.11 16.13
N TYR A 191 12.52 -4.01 16.49
CA TYR A 191 11.09 -4.00 16.82
C TYR A 191 10.26 -4.52 15.64
N PHE A 192 10.47 -3.96 14.44
CA PHE A 192 9.74 -4.42 13.25
C PHE A 192 10.06 -5.87 12.88
N LYS A 193 11.30 -6.31 13.08
CA LYS A 193 11.67 -7.71 12.89
C LYS A 193 10.89 -8.63 13.83
N HIS A 194 10.86 -8.33 15.14
CA HIS A 194 10.09 -9.12 16.12
C HIS A 194 8.58 -9.07 15.85
N LEU A 195 8.04 -7.91 15.46
CA LEU A 195 6.64 -7.78 15.07
C LEU A 195 6.30 -8.72 13.90
N SER A 196 7.19 -8.83 12.91
CA SER A 196 7.02 -9.75 11.79
C SER A 196 7.03 -11.22 12.21
N ASP A 197 7.91 -11.58 13.14
CA ASP A 197 8.01 -12.95 13.65
C ASP A 197 6.73 -13.33 14.43
N ILE A 198 6.22 -12.42 15.26
CA ILE A 198 4.94 -12.59 15.96
C ILE A 198 3.77 -12.73 14.98
N PHE A 199 3.74 -11.89 13.94
CA PHE A 199 2.73 -12.00 12.89
C PHE A 199 2.79 -13.34 12.15
N TYR A 200 3.99 -13.86 11.90
CA TYR A 200 4.16 -15.17 11.30
C TYR A 200 3.62 -16.31 12.18
N GLU A 201 3.83 -16.25 13.50
CA GLU A 201 3.24 -17.20 14.44
C GLU A 201 1.71 -17.20 14.37
N ILE A 202 1.10 -16.00 14.41
CA ILE A 202 -0.35 -15.80 14.30
C ILE A 202 -0.88 -16.33 12.96
N GLU A 203 -0.21 -16.00 11.85
CA GLU A 203 -0.57 -16.50 10.51
C GLU A 203 -0.50 -18.01 10.40
N SER A 204 0.36 -18.64 11.18
CA SER A 204 0.52 -20.09 11.22
C SER A 204 -0.43 -20.77 12.22
N GLY A 205 -1.38 -20.03 12.80
CA GLY A 205 -2.34 -20.54 13.79
C GLY A 205 -1.73 -20.85 15.16
N ARG A 206 -0.54 -20.33 15.46
CA ARG A 206 0.11 -20.46 16.78
C ARG A 206 -0.12 -19.18 17.59
N ASP A 207 -0.24 -19.32 18.91
CA ASP A 207 -0.29 -18.16 19.79
C ASP A 207 1.14 -17.77 20.19
N PRO A 208 1.56 -16.52 19.97
CA PRO A 208 2.85 -16.03 20.46
C PRO A 208 2.94 -16.16 21.97
N SER A 209 4.12 -16.53 22.48
CA SER A 209 4.31 -16.71 23.92
C SER A 209 4.14 -15.38 24.67
N VAL A 210 3.78 -15.45 25.96
CA VAL A 210 3.71 -14.26 26.82
C VAL A 210 5.05 -13.52 26.85
N GLN A 211 6.17 -14.25 26.81
CA GLN A 211 7.51 -13.66 26.79
C GLN A 211 7.77 -12.86 25.50
N ASP A 212 7.33 -13.38 24.35
CA ASP A 212 7.45 -12.68 23.07
C ASP A 212 6.61 -11.39 23.05
N LYS A 213 5.39 -11.45 23.59
CA LYS A 213 4.48 -10.29 23.71
C LYS A 213 5.10 -9.19 24.59
N VAL A 214 5.57 -9.56 25.79
CA VAL A 214 6.23 -8.61 26.72
C VAL A 214 7.49 -8.02 26.10
N LYS A 215 8.30 -8.83 25.41
CA LYS A 215 9.50 -8.35 24.73
C LYS A 215 9.16 -7.37 23.62
N LEU A 216 8.13 -7.65 22.81
CA LEU A 216 7.67 -6.75 21.77
C LEU A 216 7.24 -5.40 22.37
N ASP A 217 6.48 -5.40 23.46
CA ASP A 217 6.02 -4.17 24.12
C ASP A 217 7.19 -3.34 24.65
N GLN A 218 8.20 -3.97 25.27
CA GLN A 218 9.42 -3.27 25.70
C GLN A 218 10.19 -2.66 24.53
N MET A 219 10.33 -3.40 23.42
CA MET A 219 10.98 -2.89 22.21
C MET A 219 10.19 -1.75 21.57
N ARG A 220 8.85 -1.81 21.64
CA ARG A 220 7.94 -0.76 21.16
C ARG A 220 8.19 0.54 21.92
N GLU A 221 8.18 0.52 23.25
CA GLU A 221 8.39 1.71 24.09
C GLU A 221 9.75 2.38 23.81
N GLN A 222 10.81 1.57 23.69
CA GLN A 222 12.14 2.06 23.35
C GLN A 222 12.19 2.65 21.94
N ALA A 223 11.63 1.94 20.95
CA ALA A 223 11.58 2.39 19.57
C ALA A 223 10.77 3.69 19.44
N GLN A 224 9.64 3.80 20.13
CA GLN A 224 8.78 4.98 20.14
C GLN A 224 9.50 6.20 20.72
N THR A 225 10.23 6.03 21.83
CA THR A 225 11.08 7.09 22.40
C THR A 225 12.13 7.58 21.39
N ILE A 226 12.83 6.66 20.74
CA ILE A 226 13.85 6.98 19.72
C ILE A 226 13.24 7.73 18.53
N ILE A 227 12.04 7.35 18.09
CA ILE A 227 11.38 8.00 16.97
C ILE A 227 10.94 9.42 17.36
N TYR A 228 10.36 9.61 18.55
CA TYR A 228 9.97 10.94 19.04
C TYR A 228 11.16 11.88 19.18
N ASP A 229 12.27 11.40 19.75
CA ASP A 229 13.49 12.21 19.91
C ASP A 229 14.10 12.61 18.56
N ALA A 230 13.83 11.83 17.50
CA ALA A 230 14.29 12.09 16.15
C ALA A 230 13.36 13.01 15.35
N ASP A 231 12.11 13.23 15.78
CA ASP A 231 11.16 14.06 15.05
C ASP A 231 11.50 15.55 15.16
N ARG A 232 12.29 16.02 14.19
CA ARG A 232 12.62 17.45 14.06
C ARG A 232 11.56 18.24 13.31
N ASN A 233 10.63 17.57 12.61
CA ASN A 233 9.78 18.18 11.60
C ASN A 233 8.29 18.28 12.01
N ARG A 234 7.92 17.81 13.20
CA ARG A 234 6.51 17.79 13.69
C ARG A 234 5.58 17.07 12.72
N ILE A 235 6.05 15.97 12.12
CA ILE A 235 5.24 15.15 11.21
C ILE A 235 3.98 14.63 11.94
N PHE A 236 4.02 14.55 13.27
CA PHE A 236 2.87 14.18 14.11
C PHE A 236 1.68 15.13 14.03
N ASP A 237 1.88 16.39 13.63
CA ASP A 237 0.80 17.40 13.54
C ASP A 237 0.11 17.40 12.16
N SER A 238 0.51 16.50 11.27
CA SER A 238 -0.02 16.37 9.90
C SER A 238 -1.52 16.08 9.90
N ASN A 239 -2.28 16.77 9.04
CA ASN A 239 -3.71 16.48 8.88
C ASN A 239 -3.98 15.89 7.50
N ILE A 240 -4.84 14.87 7.44
CA ILE A 240 -5.32 14.34 6.17
C ILE A 240 -6.15 15.44 5.49
N ASN A 241 -5.74 15.85 4.29
CA ASN A 241 -6.57 16.71 3.46
C ASN A 241 -7.78 15.92 2.92
N GLU A 242 -8.86 15.88 3.72
CA GLU A 242 -10.06 15.11 3.40
C GLU A 242 -10.67 15.51 2.05
N ASP A 243 -10.54 16.76 1.63
CA ASP A 243 -11.13 17.26 0.38
C ASP A 243 -10.46 16.64 -0.85
N ILE A 244 -9.14 16.43 -0.80
CA ILE A 244 -8.41 15.74 -1.87
C ILE A 244 -8.79 14.26 -1.91
N VAL A 245 -8.91 13.61 -0.75
CA VAL A 245 -9.35 12.20 -0.68
C VAL A 245 -10.78 12.04 -1.20
N ARG A 246 -11.65 13.03 -0.95
CA ARG A 246 -13.04 13.04 -1.44
C ARG A 246 -13.16 13.22 -2.94
N THR A 247 -12.40 14.15 -3.52
CA THR A 247 -12.36 14.36 -4.98
C THR A 247 -11.80 13.14 -5.72
N LEU A 248 -10.79 12.50 -5.14
CA LEU A 248 -10.25 11.24 -5.62
C LEU A 248 -11.27 10.10 -5.53
N ALA A 249 -12.00 9.98 -4.42
CA ALA A 249 -13.05 8.97 -4.23
C ALA A 249 -14.25 9.16 -5.18
N ALA A 250 -14.55 10.41 -5.56
CA ALA A 250 -15.59 10.73 -6.54
C ALA A 250 -15.18 10.41 -7.98
N THR A 251 -13.87 10.24 -8.23
CA THR A 251 -13.34 9.90 -9.55
C THR A 251 -13.34 8.39 -9.69
N GLN A 252 -14.37 7.88 -10.38
CA GLN A 252 -14.41 6.46 -10.74
C GLN A 252 -13.45 6.20 -11.91
N GLY A 253 -12.64 5.13 -11.78
CA GLY A 253 -12.05 4.52 -12.96
C GLY A 253 -13.16 4.00 -13.87
N TYR A 254 -12.85 3.78 -15.15
CA TYR A 254 -13.78 3.05 -16.01
C TYR A 254 -13.91 1.62 -15.46
N GLU A 255 -15.13 1.18 -15.13
CA GLU A 255 -15.39 -0.17 -14.59
C GLU A 255 -14.66 -1.25 -15.41
N GLY A 256 -13.95 -2.14 -14.72
CA GLY A 256 -13.19 -3.23 -15.34
C GLY A 256 -11.88 -2.84 -16.05
N ASN A 257 -11.53 -1.55 -16.07
CA ASN A 257 -10.34 -1.05 -16.75
C ASN A 257 -9.27 -0.56 -15.76
N LEU A 258 -8.08 -1.15 -15.86
CA LEU A 258 -6.87 -0.67 -15.20
C LEU A 258 -6.62 0.80 -15.58
N THR A 259 -6.64 1.67 -14.57
CA THR A 259 -6.36 3.12 -14.65
C THR A 259 -5.05 3.38 -13.92
N ASN A 260 -4.25 4.35 -14.39
CA ASN A 260 -3.03 4.77 -13.70
C ASN A 260 -3.26 6.11 -13.02
N TRP A 261 -2.81 6.24 -11.78
CA TRP A 261 -2.86 7.46 -10.99
C TRP A 261 -1.45 7.87 -10.60
N ILE A 262 -1.15 9.16 -10.76
CA ILE A 262 -0.02 9.81 -10.10
C ILE A 262 -0.51 10.33 -8.76
N MET A 263 0.24 10.03 -7.71
CA MET A 263 -0.01 10.52 -6.35
C MET A 263 1.24 11.24 -5.86
N VAL A 264 1.04 12.40 -5.23
CA VAL A 264 2.10 13.21 -4.62
C VAL A 264 1.89 13.24 -3.11
N PHE A 265 2.93 12.87 -2.38
CA PHE A 265 2.96 12.84 -0.93
C PHE A 265 4.13 13.68 -0.41
N ASN A 266 3.96 14.41 0.68
CA ASN A 266 5.02 15.20 1.31
C ASN A 266 5.46 14.52 2.60
N TRP A 267 6.71 14.04 2.64
CA TRP A 267 7.31 13.40 3.82
C TRP A 267 7.52 14.40 4.96
N ASN A 268 7.79 15.66 4.66
CA ASN A 268 8.05 16.67 5.68
C ASN A 268 6.79 17.03 6.46
N SER A 269 5.63 17.00 5.79
CA SER A 269 4.35 17.26 6.43
C SER A 269 3.52 16.01 6.64
N GLY A 270 3.91 14.81 6.20
CA GLY A 270 3.10 13.59 6.34
C GLY A 270 1.81 13.58 5.52
N GLU A 271 1.68 14.46 4.53
CA GLU A 271 0.41 14.76 3.87
C GLU A 271 0.33 14.27 2.43
N PHE A 272 -0.87 13.84 2.06
CA PHE A 272 -1.25 13.66 0.67
C PHE A 272 -1.51 15.03 0.02
N VAL A 273 -0.72 15.36 -1.00
CA VAL A 273 -0.65 16.72 -1.57
C VAL A 273 -1.56 16.88 -2.78
N THR A 274 -1.52 15.94 -3.72
CA THR A 274 -2.33 15.99 -4.95
C THR A 274 -2.30 14.65 -5.69
N TRP A 275 -3.15 14.52 -6.70
CA TRP A 275 -3.18 13.39 -7.61
C TRP A 275 -3.58 13.81 -9.03
N ASP A 276 -3.29 12.93 -9.98
CA ASP A 276 -3.75 13.05 -11.36
C ASP A 276 -4.00 11.67 -11.97
N VAL A 277 -4.89 11.59 -12.95
CA VAL A 277 -5.13 10.38 -13.74
C VAL A 277 -4.28 10.42 -15.01
N VAL A 278 -3.64 9.30 -15.28
CA VAL A 278 -2.77 9.10 -16.43
C VAL A 278 -3.42 8.08 -17.36
N GLY A 279 -3.56 8.47 -18.62
CA GLY A 279 -4.04 7.56 -19.67
C GLY A 279 -3.06 6.40 -19.90
N ARG A 280 -3.46 5.48 -20.79
CA ARG A 280 -2.62 4.32 -21.15
C ARG A 280 -1.55 4.62 -22.20
N ASN A 281 -1.59 5.80 -22.82
CA ASN A 281 -0.60 6.21 -23.79
C ASN A 281 0.75 6.44 -23.08
N ALA A 282 1.80 5.73 -23.52
CA ALA A 282 3.10 5.74 -22.85
C ALA A 282 3.80 7.11 -22.90
N GLU A 283 3.64 7.87 -23.99
CA GLU A 283 4.27 9.18 -24.17
C GLU A 283 3.63 10.22 -23.25
N SER A 284 2.30 10.32 -23.27
CA SER A 284 1.57 11.18 -22.33
C SER A 284 1.80 10.78 -20.86
N ALA A 285 1.95 9.48 -20.57
CA ALA A 285 2.28 9.00 -19.24
C ALA A 285 3.69 9.40 -18.81
N LYS A 286 4.68 9.33 -19.70
CA LYS A 286 6.05 9.81 -19.47
C LYS A 286 6.03 11.30 -19.14
N GLU A 287 5.45 12.11 -20.02
CA GLU A 287 5.41 13.57 -19.88
C GLU A 287 4.78 13.99 -18.55
N LYS A 288 3.60 13.45 -18.22
CA LYS A 288 2.95 13.74 -16.94
C LYS A 288 3.82 13.30 -15.76
N TYR A 289 4.35 12.08 -15.77
CA TYR A 289 5.10 11.58 -14.62
C TYR A 289 6.39 12.35 -14.38
N THR A 290 7.15 12.65 -15.44
CA THR A 290 8.34 13.50 -15.38
C THR A 290 8.00 14.93 -14.94
N HIS A 291 6.88 15.50 -15.41
CA HIS A 291 6.42 16.82 -14.97
C HIS A 291 6.20 16.86 -13.45
N TYR A 292 5.46 15.90 -12.89
CA TYR A 292 5.23 15.82 -11.45
C TYR A 292 6.53 15.57 -10.67
N GLU A 293 7.43 14.69 -11.14
CA GLU A 293 8.72 14.45 -10.47
C GLU A 293 9.63 15.68 -10.47
N ASN A 294 9.60 16.50 -11.53
CA ASN A 294 10.34 17.76 -11.60
C ASN A 294 9.75 18.84 -10.69
N GLN A 295 8.43 18.91 -10.61
CA GLN A 295 7.73 19.87 -9.73
C GLN A 295 7.88 19.49 -8.24
N PHE A 296 7.84 18.20 -7.93
CA PHE A 296 7.84 17.66 -6.57
C PHE A 296 9.08 16.80 -6.33
N SER A 297 10.22 17.46 -6.11
CA SER A 297 11.52 16.79 -5.92
C SER A 297 11.59 16.00 -4.61
N SER A 298 12.21 14.82 -4.66
CA SER A 298 12.51 14.01 -3.48
C SER A 298 13.48 14.65 -2.51
N ASP A 299 14.35 15.53 -3.00
CA ASP A 299 15.31 16.24 -2.14
C ASP A 299 14.61 17.30 -1.26
N LEU A 300 13.42 17.73 -1.68
CA LEU A 300 12.53 18.61 -0.90
C LEU A 300 11.53 17.82 -0.06
N GLY A 301 11.70 16.49 0.07
CA GLY A 301 10.84 15.62 0.86
C GLY A 301 9.55 15.20 0.16
N PHE A 302 9.40 15.42 -1.15
CA PHE A 302 8.23 14.91 -1.88
C PHE A 302 8.42 13.51 -2.41
N GLU A 303 7.32 12.79 -2.53
CA GLU A 303 7.25 11.48 -3.13
C GLU A 303 6.16 11.45 -4.19
N VAL A 304 6.60 11.29 -5.44
CA VAL A 304 5.72 11.06 -6.58
C VAL A 304 5.70 9.57 -6.88
N VAL A 305 4.50 9.00 -6.99
CA VAL A 305 4.31 7.58 -7.28
C VAL A 305 3.23 7.40 -8.35
N MET A 306 3.49 6.50 -9.30
CA MET A 306 2.48 6.04 -10.25
C MET A 306 1.97 4.66 -9.86
N ILE A 307 0.68 4.56 -9.58
CA ILE A 307 -0.01 3.33 -9.16
C ILE A 307 -1.12 3.03 -10.16
N GLY A 308 -1.26 1.78 -10.57
CA GLY A 308 -2.38 1.34 -11.40
C GLY A 308 -3.24 0.31 -10.69
N ALA A 309 -4.55 0.41 -10.85
CA ALA A 309 -5.58 -0.42 -10.22
C ALA A 309 -6.91 -0.25 -10.97
N SER A 310 -7.93 -1.04 -10.62
CA SER A 310 -9.28 -0.89 -11.19
C SER A 310 -10.03 0.32 -10.62
N ASP A 311 -9.79 0.64 -9.35
CA ASP A 311 -10.45 1.72 -8.64
C ASP A 311 -9.57 2.28 -7.52
N ILE A 312 -10.00 3.41 -6.97
CA ILE A 312 -9.26 4.05 -5.88
C ILE A 312 -9.34 3.30 -4.56
N ALA A 313 -10.44 2.58 -4.28
CA ALA A 313 -10.57 1.80 -3.06
C ALA A 313 -9.45 0.76 -2.97
N THR A 314 -9.09 0.15 -4.09
CA THR A 314 -7.98 -0.79 -4.24
C THR A 314 -6.63 -0.12 -3.96
N ILE A 315 -6.42 1.13 -4.38
CA ILE A 315 -5.20 1.88 -4.03
C ILE A 315 -5.13 2.15 -2.53
N ARG A 316 -6.25 2.53 -1.90
CA ARG A 316 -6.32 2.74 -0.46
C ARG A 316 -5.98 1.47 0.34
N GLN A 317 -6.37 0.30 -0.17
CA GLN A 317 -6.01 -0.98 0.43
C GLN A 317 -4.55 -1.37 0.17
N THR A 318 -4.06 -1.16 -1.05
CA THR A 318 -2.73 -1.62 -1.48
C THR A 318 -1.59 -0.68 -1.12
N HIS A 319 -1.87 0.60 -0.89
CA HIS A 319 -0.89 1.67 -0.67
C HIS A 319 -1.40 2.70 0.37
N SER A 320 -1.99 2.20 1.45
CA SER A 320 -2.57 2.97 2.54
C SER A 320 -1.65 4.03 3.16
N HIS A 321 -0.33 3.82 3.15
CA HIS A 321 0.64 4.75 3.74
C HIS A 321 0.65 6.15 3.11
N TYR A 322 0.14 6.33 1.87
CA TYR A 322 0.05 7.65 1.24
C TYR A 322 -1.20 8.45 1.61
N PHE A 323 -2.23 7.83 2.19
CA PHE A 323 -3.49 8.50 2.50
C PHE A 323 -3.46 9.19 3.87
N GLY A 324 -2.25 9.48 4.35
CA GLY A 324 -1.95 10.21 5.56
C GLY A 324 -1.80 9.34 6.80
N ILE A 325 -1.35 10.02 7.84
CA ILE A 325 -1.12 9.50 9.17
C ILE A 325 -2.36 9.93 9.96
N GLU A 326 -3.41 9.10 10.02
CA GLU A 326 -4.55 9.39 10.92
C GLU A 326 -3.98 9.64 12.32
N LYS A 327 -4.44 10.71 12.99
CA LYS A 327 -3.99 11.15 14.32
C LYS A 327 -3.66 9.94 15.19
N PHE A 328 -2.37 9.68 15.35
CA PHE A 328 -1.91 8.59 16.18
C PHE A 328 -1.79 9.12 17.59
N ASP A 329 -2.46 8.47 18.53
CA ASP A 329 -2.06 8.57 19.93
C ASP A 329 -0.70 7.84 20.14
N ASP A 330 -0.36 6.83 19.31
CA ASP A 330 0.90 6.05 19.36
C ASP A 330 1.48 5.73 17.97
N ILE A 331 2.73 6.12 17.67
CA ILE A 331 3.42 5.85 16.37
C ILE A 331 3.49 4.34 16.06
N LEU A 332 3.73 3.56 17.10
CA LEU A 332 3.86 2.11 17.04
C LEU A 332 2.70 1.50 17.83
N GLU A 333 1.86 0.75 17.13
CA GLU A 333 0.75 0.02 17.73
C GLU A 333 1.28 -1.11 18.62
N ASN A 334 0.70 -1.30 19.80
CA ASN A 334 0.93 -2.51 20.59
C ASN A 334 0.36 -3.74 19.86
N LEU A 335 0.63 -4.96 20.34
CA LEU A 335 0.22 -6.16 19.61
C LEU A 335 -1.30 -6.24 19.42
N ASP A 336 -2.06 -5.95 20.48
CA ASP A 336 -3.53 -5.99 20.43
C ASP A 336 -4.08 -4.92 19.49
N GLN A 337 -3.52 -3.70 19.52
CA GLN A 337 -3.83 -2.63 18.58
C GLN A 337 -3.39 -2.98 17.16
N SER A 338 -2.30 -3.73 16.97
CA SER A 338 -1.86 -4.18 15.66
C SER A 338 -2.80 -5.25 15.09
N ILE A 339 -3.27 -6.17 15.94
CA ILE A 339 -4.25 -7.21 15.60
C ILE A 339 -5.65 -6.59 15.37
N ILE A 340 -6.04 -5.63 16.21
CA ILE A 340 -7.29 -4.89 16.09
C ILE A 340 -7.20 -3.95 14.90
N GLY A 341 -6.11 -3.20 14.72
CA GLY A 341 -5.82 -2.33 13.58
C GLY A 341 -5.82 -3.10 12.26
N PHE A 342 -5.27 -4.31 12.27
CA PHE A 342 -5.35 -5.28 11.17
C PHE A 342 -6.80 -5.67 10.83
N LYS A 343 -7.65 -5.97 11.81
CA LYS A 343 -9.09 -6.23 11.57
C LYS A 343 -9.84 -4.94 11.17
N THR A 344 -9.60 -3.85 11.86
CA THR A 344 -10.43 -2.64 11.82
C THR A 344 -10.09 -1.64 10.71
N ARG A 345 -8.83 -1.49 10.29
CA ARG A 345 -8.45 -0.60 9.16
C ARG A 345 -8.80 -1.18 7.79
N MET A 346 -9.27 -2.40 7.79
CA MET A 346 -9.22 -3.26 6.63
C MET A 346 -10.58 -3.96 6.40
N ASP A 347 -11.41 -4.12 7.46
CA ASP A 347 -12.77 -4.67 7.36
C ASP A 347 -13.85 -3.59 7.19
N ILE A 348 -13.58 -2.35 7.61
CA ILE A 348 -14.49 -1.21 7.41
C ILE A 348 -13.72 0.00 6.88
N ASP A 349 -14.32 0.73 5.95
CA ASP A 349 -13.74 1.98 5.45
C ASP A 349 -13.91 3.14 6.47
N VAL A 350 -13.27 4.27 6.18
CA VAL A 350 -13.33 5.47 7.03
C VAL A 350 -14.77 6.00 7.19
N GLY A 351 -15.61 5.84 6.18
CA GLY A 351 -17.02 6.23 6.24
C GLY A 351 -17.82 5.38 7.22
N ALA A 352 -17.57 4.08 7.23
CA ALA A 352 -18.18 3.12 8.15
C ALA A 352 -17.75 3.40 9.60
N ARG A 353 -16.47 3.74 9.82
CA ARG A 353 -16.00 4.16 11.16
C ARG A 353 -16.68 5.44 11.64
N LYS A 354 -16.78 6.47 10.78
CA LYS A 354 -17.49 7.73 11.10
C LYS A 354 -18.98 7.49 11.41
N ILE A 355 -19.62 6.57 10.69
CA ILE A 355 -21.01 6.16 10.97
C ILE A 355 -21.12 5.50 12.35
N LEU A 356 -20.26 4.52 12.67
CA LEU A 356 -20.24 3.87 13.99
C LEU A 356 -19.99 4.88 15.11
N GLU A 357 -19.00 5.77 14.95
CA GLU A 357 -18.63 6.78 15.96
C GLU A 357 -19.83 7.69 16.27
N LEU A 358 -20.51 8.15 15.22
CA LEU A 358 -21.67 9.01 15.35
C LEU A 358 -22.83 8.29 16.06
N LEU A 359 -23.10 7.04 15.68
CA LEU A 359 -24.16 6.24 16.29
C LEU A 359 -23.86 5.95 17.77
N VAL A 360 -22.59 5.68 18.13
CA VAL A 360 -22.15 5.49 19.51
C VAL A 360 -22.29 6.77 20.32
N ARG A 361 -21.75 7.89 19.81
CA ARG A 361 -21.81 9.21 20.45
C ARG A 361 -23.26 9.67 20.69
N LYS A 362 -24.16 9.41 19.74
CA LYS A 362 -25.59 9.75 19.85
C LYS A 362 -26.43 8.66 20.57
N LYS A 363 -25.78 7.57 20.98
CA LYS A 363 -26.34 6.43 21.73
C LYS A 363 -27.46 5.70 20.98
N TYR A 364 -27.38 5.56 19.65
CA TYR A 364 -28.34 4.80 18.85
C TYR A 364 -28.08 3.30 18.96
N TRP A 365 -28.55 2.71 20.07
CA TRP A 365 -28.38 1.28 20.37
C TRP A 365 -29.74 0.57 20.46
N GLY A 366 -29.86 -0.60 19.84
CA GLY A 366 -31.03 -1.48 19.98
C GLY A 366 -32.33 -0.79 19.56
N ARG A 367 -33.22 -0.52 20.52
CA ARG A 367 -34.54 0.12 20.27
C ARG A 367 -34.42 1.59 19.86
N LYS A 368 -33.33 2.28 20.22
CA LYS A 368 -33.12 3.67 19.82
C LYS A 368 -32.45 3.68 18.44
N SER A 369 -33.23 3.93 17.40
CA SER A 369 -32.78 3.93 16.00
C SER A 369 -32.90 5.31 15.34
N ILE A 370 -32.28 5.44 14.17
CA ILE A 370 -32.33 6.63 13.32
C ILE A 370 -32.69 6.19 11.90
N SER A 371 -33.44 7.00 11.13
CA SER A 371 -33.66 6.67 9.72
C SER A 371 -32.38 6.86 8.92
N GLU A 372 -32.10 5.94 8.00
CA GLU A 372 -30.93 5.98 7.14
C GLU A 372 -30.86 7.29 6.34
N GLY A 373 -32.00 7.77 5.83
CA GLY A 373 -32.08 9.06 5.14
C GLY A 373 -31.69 10.25 6.03
N THR A 374 -32.07 10.23 7.31
CA THR A 374 -31.65 11.28 8.25
C THR A 374 -30.16 11.20 8.55
N LEU A 375 -29.66 9.98 8.76
CA LEU A 375 -28.23 9.76 9.01
C LEU A 375 -27.40 10.29 7.83
N LYS A 376 -27.73 9.87 6.60
CA LYS A 376 -27.10 10.31 5.35
C LYS A 376 -27.15 11.82 5.16
N ASN A 377 -28.36 12.38 5.23
CA ASN A 377 -28.63 13.74 4.78
C ASN A 377 -28.43 14.80 5.87
N HIS A 378 -28.20 14.47 7.13
CA HIS A 378 -28.04 15.47 8.19
C HIS A 378 -26.81 15.25 9.06
N PHE A 379 -26.40 14.01 9.28
CA PHE A 379 -25.36 13.68 10.25
C PHE A 379 -24.04 13.29 9.61
N THR A 380 -24.09 12.72 8.40
CA THR A 380 -22.91 12.23 7.67
C THR A 380 -22.81 12.78 6.26
N ARG A 381 -23.23 14.04 6.04
CA ARG A 381 -23.09 14.73 4.74
C ARG A 381 -21.66 14.72 4.19
N SER A 382 -20.68 14.60 5.08
CA SER A 382 -19.26 14.53 4.81
C SER A 382 -18.75 13.12 4.45
N VAL A 383 -19.59 12.09 4.51
CA VAL A 383 -19.21 10.70 4.26
C VAL A 383 -19.62 10.32 2.83
N ASN A 384 -18.70 10.48 1.89
CA ASN A 384 -18.95 10.22 0.47
C ASN A 384 -19.19 8.74 0.14
N THR A 385 -18.74 7.82 1.00
CA THR A 385 -18.92 6.37 0.86
C THR A 385 -20.14 5.84 1.60
N PHE A 386 -21.09 6.70 2.01
CA PHE A 386 -22.14 6.34 2.95
C PHE A 386 -22.86 5.03 2.60
N ASP A 387 -23.29 4.87 1.35
CA ASP A 387 -24.08 3.70 0.93
C ASP A 387 -23.25 2.40 0.99
N THR A 388 -22.00 2.42 0.52
CA THR A 388 -21.10 1.26 0.62
C THR A 388 -20.74 0.97 2.08
N SER A 389 -20.40 2.01 2.85
CA SER A 389 -20.05 1.92 4.26
C SER A 389 -21.16 1.30 5.10
N ILE A 390 -22.42 1.70 4.88
CA ILE A 390 -23.55 1.18 5.65
C ILE A 390 -23.84 -0.28 5.33
N ASN A 391 -23.67 -0.69 4.07
CA ASN A 391 -23.84 -2.07 3.65
C ASN A 391 -22.75 -2.95 4.26
N THR A 392 -21.48 -2.51 4.24
CA THR A 392 -20.40 -3.21 4.95
C THR A 392 -20.70 -3.40 6.44
N LEU A 393 -21.22 -2.36 7.12
CA LEU A 393 -21.59 -2.46 8.53
C LEU A 393 -22.78 -3.41 8.79
N ARG A 394 -23.70 -3.54 7.83
CA ARG A 394 -24.81 -4.52 7.87
C ARG A 394 -24.28 -5.94 7.66
N ASP A 395 -23.41 -6.13 6.68
CA ASP A 395 -22.84 -7.44 6.35
C ASP A 395 -21.99 -8.00 7.50
N LEU A 396 -21.27 -7.12 8.21
CA LEU A 396 -20.56 -7.46 9.45
C LEU A 396 -21.49 -7.66 10.65
N GLY A 397 -22.79 -7.42 10.51
CA GLY A 397 -23.81 -7.56 11.57
C GLY A 397 -23.69 -6.51 12.68
N LEU A 398 -22.97 -5.42 12.46
CA LEU A 398 -22.73 -4.35 13.43
C LEU A 398 -23.95 -3.42 13.56
N LEU A 399 -24.80 -3.37 12.53
CA LEU A 399 -26.08 -2.65 12.51
C LEU A 399 -27.26 -3.61 12.59
N THR A 400 -28.34 -3.13 13.21
CA THR A 400 -29.66 -3.75 13.21
C THR A 400 -30.58 -2.89 12.35
N VAL A 401 -31.36 -3.51 11.46
CA VAL A 401 -32.30 -2.80 10.58
C VAL A 401 -33.73 -3.05 11.06
N GLY A 402 -34.50 -1.98 11.25
CA GLY A 402 -35.92 -2.04 11.62
C GLY A 402 -36.83 -2.22 10.41
N GLU A 403 -37.82 -3.12 10.53
CA GLU A 403 -38.66 -3.62 9.43
C GLU A 403 -39.53 -2.57 8.73
N GLN A 404 -39.90 -1.46 9.39
CA GLN A 404 -40.96 -0.57 8.90
C GLN A 404 -40.50 0.77 8.28
N TYR A 405 -39.23 1.19 8.46
CA TYR A 405 -38.81 2.56 8.07
C TYR A 405 -37.35 2.73 7.62
N ALA A 406 -36.65 1.65 7.23
CA ALA A 406 -35.20 1.69 6.97
C ALA A 406 -34.43 2.40 8.11
N THR A 407 -34.84 2.12 9.35
CA THR A 407 -34.18 2.66 10.54
C THR A 407 -33.06 1.74 10.95
N ILE A 408 -31.96 2.32 11.40
CA ILE A 408 -30.75 1.61 11.79
C ILE A 408 -30.37 1.96 13.23
N SER A 409 -29.85 0.97 13.94
CA SER A 409 -29.25 1.11 15.26
C SER A 409 -28.07 0.17 15.41
N LEU A 410 -27.18 0.48 16.36
CA LEU A 410 -26.07 -0.39 16.69
C LEU A 410 -26.57 -1.69 17.33
N ASN A 411 -25.99 -2.81 16.90
CA ASN A 411 -26.31 -4.12 17.41
C ASN A 411 -25.77 -4.29 18.84
N LEU A 412 -26.68 -4.30 19.81
CA LEU A 412 -26.35 -4.41 21.24
C LEU A 412 -25.55 -5.68 21.57
N LYS A 413 -25.77 -6.78 20.84
CA LYS A 413 -25.06 -8.06 21.05
C LYS A 413 -23.60 -7.99 20.61
N LYS A 414 -23.26 -7.02 19.74
CA LYS A 414 -21.91 -6.77 19.24
C LYS A 414 -21.28 -5.52 19.84
N LYS A 415 -21.77 -5.03 20.99
CA LYS A 415 -21.28 -3.79 21.61
C LYS A 415 -19.76 -3.78 21.80
N SER A 416 -19.18 -4.81 22.39
CA SER A 416 -17.72 -4.92 22.60
C SER A 416 -16.93 -5.03 21.29
N GLU A 417 -17.56 -5.49 20.20
CA GLU A 417 -16.95 -5.56 18.88
C GLU A 417 -16.99 -4.19 18.19
N ILE A 418 -18.13 -3.50 18.26
CA ILE A 418 -18.33 -2.13 17.76
C ILE A 418 -17.39 -1.14 18.46
N GLU A 419 -17.24 -1.24 19.78
CA GLU A 419 -16.31 -0.42 20.56
C GLU A 419 -14.84 -0.69 20.24
N ARG A 420 -14.51 -1.79 19.56
CA ARG A 420 -13.13 -2.04 19.05
C ARG A 420 -12.87 -1.38 17.71
N TYR A 421 -13.91 -1.01 16.96
CA TYR A 421 -13.80 -0.31 15.67
C TYR A 421 -13.64 1.21 15.81
N LEU A 422 -13.91 1.74 17.01
CA LEU A 422 -13.83 3.14 17.41
C LEU A 422 -12.65 3.34 18.35
#